data_AF-A0A2H0RG53-F1
#
_entry.id   AF-A0A2H0RG53-F1
#
_cell.length_a   1.000
_cell.length_b   1.000
_cell.length_c   1.000
_cell.angle_alpha   90.00
_cell.angle_beta   90.00
_cell.angle_gamma   90.00
#
_symmetry.space_group_name_H-M   'P 1'
#
loop_
_entity.id
_entity.type
_entity.pdbx_description
1 polymer ?
#
loop_
_entity_poly.entity_id
_entity_poly.type
_entity_poly.pdbx_seq_one_letter_code
_entity_poly.pdbx_strand_id
1 'polypeptide(L)'
;MNKFLILTILAASWLGLAAMSRAQSLPSAGQKLIGGQIEQVELCCNGLKIEVGDPNSGEFLFMPGKSTLYPYYNIFTPGAWVLGTASGQGVCQKLFSFPPCVKSDKVDGIIDIIGTSSL
;
A
#
# COMPACT_ATOMS: atom_id res chain seq x y z
N MET A 1 -57.13 -8.84 19.55
CA MET A 1 -56.15 -9.65 18.81
C MET A 1 -54.95 -8.84 18.27
N ASN A 2 -54.59 -7.70 18.88
CA ASN A 2 -53.67 -6.71 18.26
C ASN A 2 -52.42 -6.35 19.08
N LYS A 3 -52.25 -6.91 20.28
CA LYS A 3 -51.11 -6.60 21.18
C LYS A 3 -49.93 -7.58 21.05
N PHE A 4 -50.18 -8.79 20.54
CA PHE A 4 -49.16 -9.83 20.38
C PHE A 4 -48.23 -9.61 19.18
N LEU A 5 -48.72 -8.91 18.15
CA LEU A 5 -47.99 -8.67 16.89
C LEU A 5 -46.94 -7.56 16.99
N ILE A 6 -47.10 -6.62 17.94
CA ILE A 6 -46.19 -5.48 18.13
C ILE A 6 -44.96 -5.91 18.96
N LEU A 7 -45.14 -6.83 19.91
CA LEU A 7 -44.07 -7.37 20.76
C LEU A 7 -43.07 -8.22 19.97
N THR A 8 -43.51 -8.93 18.93
CA THR A 8 -42.62 -9.75 18.09
C THR A 8 -41.73 -8.91 17.17
N ILE A 9 -42.20 -7.76 16.68
CA ILE A 9 -41.40 -6.85 15.82
C ILE A 9 -40.32 -6.12 16.64
N LEU A 10 -40.60 -5.75 17.89
CA LEU A 10 -39.63 -5.14 18.81
C LEU A 10 -38.56 -6.12 19.32
N ALA A 11 -38.91 -7.41 19.48
CA ALA A 11 -37.92 -8.43 19.85
C ALA A 11 -36.97 -8.77 18.68
N ALA A 12 -37.46 -8.75 17.44
CA ALA A 12 -36.65 -9.05 16.25
C ALA A 12 -35.61 -7.96 15.92
N SER A 13 -35.83 -6.71 16.37
CA SER A 13 -34.92 -5.59 16.11
C SER A 13 -33.71 -5.54 17.04
N TRP A 14 -33.72 -6.25 18.18
CA TRP A 14 -32.57 -6.36 19.08
C TRP A 14 -31.58 -7.45 18.68
N LEU A 15 -32.03 -8.45 17.91
CA LEU A 15 -31.18 -9.56 17.42
C LEU A 15 -30.45 -9.23 16.10
N GLY A 16 -30.80 -8.13 15.43
CA GLY A 16 -30.21 -7.74 14.13
C GLY A 16 -28.93 -6.90 14.21
N LEU A 17 -28.53 -6.42 15.39
CA LEU A 17 -27.42 -5.45 15.52
C LEU A 17 -26.02 -6.06 15.66
N ALA A 18 -25.89 -7.40 15.75
CA ALA A 18 -24.61 -8.06 16.01
C ALA A 18 -23.80 -8.44 14.75
N ALA A 19 -24.34 -8.24 13.55
CA ALA A 19 -23.70 -8.64 12.30
C ALA A 19 -23.16 -7.44 11.49
N MET A 20 -22.44 -6.53 12.14
CA MET A 20 -21.52 -5.65 11.40
C MET A 20 -20.28 -6.47 11.03
N SER A 21 -20.34 -7.16 9.89
CA SER A 21 -19.16 -7.76 9.26
C SER A 21 -18.15 -6.65 8.97
N ARG A 22 -17.05 -6.62 9.71
CA ARG A 22 -15.88 -5.79 9.36
C ARG A 22 -15.36 -6.30 8.02
N ALA A 23 -15.65 -5.59 6.93
CA ALA A 23 -15.02 -5.84 5.65
C ALA A 23 -13.53 -5.47 5.77
N GLN A 24 -12.69 -6.47 6.05
CA GLN A 24 -11.25 -6.32 5.92
C GLN A 24 -10.89 -6.75 4.50
N SER A 25 -10.61 -5.78 3.63
CA SER A 25 -10.02 -6.07 2.32
C SER A 25 -8.58 -6.53 2.54
N LEU A 26 -8.36 -7.84 2.68
CA LEU A 26 -7.00 -8.37 2.64
C LEU A 26 -6.43 -8.16 1.23
N PRO A 27 -5.15 -7.79 1.11
CA PRO A 27 -4.48 -7.81 -0.18
C PRO A 27 -4.55 -9.23 -0.78
N SER A 28 -4.60 -9.32 -2.11
CA SER A 28 -4.57 -10.62 -2.80
C SER A 28 -3.32 -11.41 -2.41
N ALA A 29 -3.41 -12.75 -2.46
CA ALA A 29 -2.29 -13.62 -2.14
C ALA A 29 -1.03 -13.21 -2.92
N GLY A 30 0.06 -12.91 -2.21
CA GLY A 30 1.33 -12.45 -2.80
C GLY A 30 1.49 -10.94 -2.95
N GLN A 31 0.51 -10.14 -2.49
CA GLN A 31 0.58 -8.68 -2.50
C GLN A 31 0.87 -8.15 -1.08
N LYS A 32 1.86 -7.27 -0.96
CA LYS A 32 2.27 -6.61 0.29
C LYS A 32 1.62 -5.22 0.35
N LEU A 33 1.10 -4.86 1.51
CA LEU A 33 0.61 -3.50 1.77
C LEU A 33 1.79 -2.56 1.96
N ILE A 34 1.67 -1.36 1.41
CA ILE A 34 2.58 -0.23 1.65
C ILE A 34 1.80 0.78 2.47
N GLY A 35 2.38 1.26 3.57
CA GLY A 35 1.72 2.27 4.40
C GLY A 35 2.66 2.84 5.44
N GLY A 36 2.89 4.15 5.40
CA GLY A 36 3.82 4.81 6.31
C GLY A 36 4.35 6.11 5.72
N GLN A 37 5.33 6.74 6.39
CA GLN A 37 6.08 7.85 5.81
C GLN A 37 7.23 7.34 4.95
N ILE A 38 7.53 8.04 3.86
CA ILE A 38 8.76 7.83 3.11
C ILE A 38 9.93 8.34 3.95
N GLU A 39 10.84 7.46 4.33
CA GLU A 39 12.02 7.81 5.11
C GLU A 39 13.21 8.14 4.20
N GLN A 40 13.37 7.37 3.13
CA GLN A 40 14.46 7.54 2.17
C GLN A 40 13.99 7.27 0.74
N VAL A 41 14.61 7.98 -0.21
CA VAL A 41 14.42 7.77 -1.65
C VAL A 41 15.80 7.60 -2.30
N GLU A 42 15.98 6.52 -3.06
CA GLU A 42 17.19 6.21 -3.80
C GLU A 42 16.88 6.04 -5.30
N LEU A 43 17.69 6.67 -6.15
CA LEU A 43 17.57 6.55 -7.59
C LEU A 43 18.18 5.23 -8.08
N CYS A 44 17.41 4.46 -8.84
CA CYS A 44 17.84 3.24 -9.51
C CYS A 44 17.80 3.45 -11.03
N CYS A 45 18.62 2.72 -11.79
CA CYS A 45 18.56 2.69 -13.25
C CYS A 45 17.18 2.29 -13.77
N ASN A 46 16.48 1.45 -13.02
CA ASN A 46 15.18 0.90 -13.37
C ASN A 46 14.00 1.60 -12.65
N GLY A 47 14.25 2.70 -11.92
CA GLY A 47 13.19 3.44 -11.25
C GLY A 47 13.63 4.14 -9.96
N LEU A 48 12.77 4.13 -8.94
CA LEU A 48 13.03 4.71 -7.63
C LEU A 48 12.78 3.70 -6.53
N LYS A 49 13.78 3.48 -5.69
CA LYS A 49 13.62 2.75 -4.44
C LYS A 49 13.14 3.73 -3.39
N ILE A 50 12.05 3.40 -2.72
CA ILE A 50 11.56 4.13 -1.54
C ILE A 50 11.63 3.22 -0.32
N GLU A 51 12.08 3.79 0.79
CA GLU A 51 12.02 3.16 2.10
C GLU A 51 10.85 3.78 2.86
N VAL A 52 9.95 2.93 3.34
CA VAL A 52 8.71 3.33 4.00
C VAL A 52 8.76 2.84 5.44
N GLY A 53 8.50 3.74 6.38
CA GLY A 53 8.39 3.46 7.80
C GLY A 53 7.07 2.77 8.19
N ASP A 54 6.81 2.69 9.49
CA ASP A 54 5.58 2.12 10.05
C ASP A 54 4.31 2.85 9.58
N PRO A 55 3.12 2.19 9.54
CA PRO A 55 2.79 0.87 10.10
C PRO A 55 2.98 -0.35 9.18
N ASN A 56 3.16 -0.16 7.87
CA ASN A 56 3.42 -1.22 6.90
C ASN A 56 4.71 -0.91 6.16
N SER A 57 5.82 -1.10 6.87
CA SER A 57 7.16 -0.72 6.45
C SER A 57 7.77 -1.65 5.41
N GLY A 58 8.79 -1.14 4.73
CA GLY A 58 9.59 -1.91 3.80
C GLY A 58 10.30 -1.07 2.75
N GLU A 59 11.13 -1.76 1.97
CA GLU A 59 11.78 -1.19 0.79
C GLU A 59 11.01 -1.59 -0.47
N PHE A 60 10.57 -0.61 -1.24
CA PHE A 60 9.74 -0.84 -2.41
C PHE A 60 10.32 -0.14 -3.64
N LEU A 61 10.19 -0.77 -4.80
CA LEU A 61 10.67 -0.21 -6.06
C LEU A 61 9.48 0.31 -6.89
N PHE A 62 9.45 1.62 -7.11
CA PHE A 62 8.65 2.23 -8.16
C PHE A 62 9.35 2.03 -9.51
N MET A 63 8.67 1.39 -10.47
CA MET A 63 9.16 1.20 -11.83
C MET A 63 8.30 1.97 -12.84
N PRO A 64 8.85 2.97 -13.55
CA PRO A 64 8.12 3.67 -14.62
C PRO A 64 7.56 2.69 -15.65
N GLY A 65 6.29 2.86 -16.03
CA GLY A 65 5.60 2.01 -17.01
C GLY A 65 5.07 0.67 -16.48
N LYS A 66 5.45 0.25 -15.26
CA LYS A 66 4.86 -0.91 -14.58
C LYS A 66 4.03 -0.51 -13.36
N SER A 67 4.54 0.43 -12.56
CA SER A 67 3.90 0.92 -11.35
C SER A 67 2.90 2.03 -11.68
N THR A 68 1.75 2.01 -10.99
CA THR A 68 0.72 3.04 -11.10
C THR A 68 0.88 4.09 -10.00
N LEU A 69 1.05 5.35 -10.38
CA LEU A 69 1.08 6.48 -9.45
C LEU A 69 -0.24 7.26 -9.56
N TYR A 70 -0.88 7.51 -8.42
CA TYR A 70 -2.02 8.44 -8.39
C TYR A 70 -1.58 9.88 -8.72
N PRO A 71 -2.46 10.71 -9.30
CA PRO A 71 -2.16 12.11 -9.60
C PRO A 71 -1.71 12.92 -8.37
N TYR A 72 -0.95 14.00 -8.60
CA TYR A 72 -0.39 14.87 -7.56
C TYR A 72 0.53 14.13 -6.57
N TYR A 73 1.30 13.19 -7.11
CA TYR A 73 2.23 12.38 -6.32
C TYR A 73 3.42 13.20 -5.78
N ASN A 74 3.93 12.78 -4.62
CA ASN A 74 5.13 13.31 -3.96
C ASN A 74 6.11 12.20 -3.57
N ILE A 75 6.12 11.10 -4.33
CA ILE A 75 6.90 9.88 -4.02
C ILE A 75 8.43 10.08 -3.97
N PHE A 76 8.93 11.18 -4.52
CA PHE A 76 10.37 11.49 -4.53
C PHE A 76 10.85 12.23 -3.28
N THR A 77 9.93 12.57 -2.37
CA THR A 77 10.25 13.43 -1.22
C THR A 77 10.08 12.67 0.08
N PRO A 78 11.16 12.52 0.89
CA PRO A 78 11.03 12.03 2.25
C PRO A 78 10.03 12.86 3.08
N GLY A 79 9.34 12.20 4.00
CA GLY A 79 8.31 12.76 4.89
C GLY A 79 6.88 12.63 4.37
N ALA A 80 6.67 12.40 3.06
CA ALA A 80 5.33 12.21 2.52
C ALA A 80 4.74 10.87 3.00
N TRP A 81 3.47 10.86 3.40
CA TRP A 81 2.77 9.62 3.71
C TRP A 81 2.39 8.90 2.43
N VAL A 82 2.56 7.58 2.41
CA VAL A 82 2.18 6.71 1.31
C VAL A 82 1.18 5.66 1.72
N LEU A 83 0.33 5.28 0.77
CA LEU A 83 -0.53 4.11 0.86
C LEU A 83 -0.57 3.43 -0.51
N GLY A 84 -0.43 2.11 -0.53
CA GLY A 84 -0.44 1.37 -1.77
C GLY A 84 -0.24 -0.11 -1.59
N THR A 85 0.12 -0.75 -2.69
CA THR A 85 0.42 -2.18 -2.74
C THR A 85 1.63 -2.46 -3.60
N ALA A 86 2.35 -3.52 -3.24
CA ALA A 86 3.47 -4.05 -4.01
C ALA A 86 3.31 -5.56 -4.19
N SER A 87 3.92 -6.08 -5.25
CA SER A 87 3.92 -7.52 -5.54
C SER A 87 5.30 -8.00 -5.98
N GLY A 88 5.49 -9.32 -5.81
CA GLY A 88 6.72 -10.01 -6.23
C GLY A 88 7.96 -9.53 -5.50
N GLN A 89 9.12 -9.77 -6.11
CA GLN A 89 10.41 -9.25 -5.64
C GLN A 89 11.00 -8.33 -6.70
N GLY A 90 11.65 -7.27 -6.25
CA GLY A 90 12.34 -6.31 -7.11
C GLY A 90 13.81 -6.21 -6.78
N VAL A 91 14.55 -5.56 -7.68
CA VAL A 91 15.95 -5.25 -7.49
C VAL A 91 16.19 -3.81 -7.93
N CYS A 92 16.70 -2.97 -7.04
CA CYS A 92 17.16 -1.63 -7.38
C CYS A 92 18.56 -1.72 -8.01
N GLN A 93 18.66 -1.36 -9.29
CA GLN A 93 19.93 -1.32 -9.99
C GLN A 93 20.60 0.04 -9.76
N LYS A 94 21.65 0.11 -8.92
CA LYS A 94 22.34 1.37 -8.65
C LYS A 94 23.14 1.85 -9.85
N LEU A 95 23.13 3.16 -10.02
CA LEU A 95 24.00 3.88 -10.93
C LEU A 95 25.43 3.82 -10.40
N PHE A 96 26.26 3.00 -11.03
CA PHE A 96 27.70 2.98 -10.77
C PHE A 96 28.40 3.11 -12.12
N SER A 97 29.45 3.92 -12.16
CA SER A 97 30.09 4.34 -13.41
C SER A 97 30.41 3.16 -14.35
N PHE A 98 30.41 3.46 -15.65
CA PHE A 98 30.40 2.57 -16.83
C PHE A 98 30.90 1.12 -16.63
N PRO A 99 30.09 0.07 -16.91
CA PRO A 99 28.72 0.09 -17.44
C PRO A 99 27.71 0.59 -16.40
N PRO A 100 26.63 1.30 -16.79
CA PRO A 100 25.95 2.26 -15.91
C PRO A 100 25.17 1.65 -14.74
N CYS A 101 25.08 0.33 -14.62
CA CYS A 101 24.25 -0.34 -13.61
C CYS A 101 24.90 -1.67 -13.20
N VAL A 102 25.48 -1.76 -11.99
CA VAL A 102 26.23 -2.98 -11.57
C VAL A 102 26.05 -3.37 -10.10
N LYS A 103 25.24 -2.65 -9.33
CA LYS A 103 24.85 -3.08 -7.98
C LYS A 103 23.34 -3.22 -7.88
N SER A 104 22.90 -4.29 -7.24
CA SER A 104 21.53 -4.75 -7.24
C SER A 104 21.11 -4.99 -5.81
N ASP A 105 20.42 -4.02 -5.21
CA ASP A 105 19.85 -4.20 -3.87
C ASP A 105 18.47 -4.85 -4.02
N LYS A 106 18.24 -5.95 -3.29
CA LYS A 106 16.91 -6.55 -3.26
C LYS A 106 15.96 -5.62 -2.51
N VAL A 107 14.74 -5.51 -3.03
CA VAL A 107 13.65 -4.80 -2.36
C VAL A 107 12.52 -5.78 -2.04
N ASP A 108 11.67 -5.43 -1.10
CA ASP A 108 10.56 -6.27 -0.64
C ASP A 108 9.49 -6.50 -1.70
N GLY A 109 9.35 -5.56 -2.64
CA GLY A 109 8.41 -5.70 -3.73
C GLY A 109 8.49 -4.58 -4.76
N ILE A 110 7.84 -4.83 -5.90
CA ILE A 110 7.65 -3.82 -6.94
C ILE A 110 6.27 -3.21 -6.74
N ILE A 111 6.19 -1.89 -6.72
CA ILE A 111 4.95 -1.17 -6.49
C ILE A 111 3.97 -1.46 -7.64
N ASP A 112 2.77 -1.90 -7.29
CA ASP A 112 1.67 -2.06 -8.25
C ASP A 112 0.93 -0.74 -8.43
N ILE A 113 0.49 -0.17 -7.29
CA ILE A 113 -0.20 1.11 -7.22
C ILE A 113 0.15 1.83 -5.91
N ILE A 114 0.38 3.14 -5.98
CA ILE A 114 0.72 3.95 -4.80
C ILE A 114 0.16 5.36 -4.91
N GLY A 115 -0.33 5.86 -3.78
CA GLY A 115 -0.71 7.25 -3.57
C GLY A 115 0.14 7.87 -2.48
N THR A 116 0.25 9.20 -2.51
CA THR A 116 1.03 9.98 -1.54
C THR A 116 0.21 11.13 -0.99
N SER A 117 0.47 11.56 0.24
CA SER A 117 -0.06 12.83 0.76
C SER A 117 0.60 14.04 0.09
N SER A 118 -0.05 15.21 0.19
CA SER A 118 0.67 16.48 0.10
C SER A 118 1.58 16.62 1.32
N LEU A 119 2.74 17.23 1.12
CA LEU A 119 3.61 17.68 2.22
C LEU A 119 3.07 18.98 2.83
#